data_AF-A0A5J4FW65-F1
#
_entry.id   AF-A0A5J4FW65-F1
#
_cell.length_a   1.000
_cell.length_b   1.000
_cell.length_c   1.000
_cell.angle_alpha   90.00
_cell.angle_beta   90.00
_cell.angle_gamma   90.00
#
_symmetry.space_group_name_H-M   'P 1'
#
loop_
_entity.id
_entity.type
_entity.pdbx_description
1 polymer ?
#
loop_
_entity_poly.entity_id
_entity_poly.type
_entity_poly.pdbx_seq_one_letter_code
_entity_poly.pdbx_strand_id
1 'polypeptide(L)'
;MNPKFLPKKITSTLTWRQLLINEKEFRLIKKLETRLNKQVLESNKSHLALFHGPPGTGKTLTASLLGKYTGRDVYRVDLFLVISKYIGETEKNLATIFQKLLSKDAILFFDEADAIFGKRTAVRDAHDKFANQEVSYLLQKIENHPGLVIFSVATLKNIDDSFTRRFETIVAFKHLSVMQRSMFKFKNYFRTFIRS
;
A
#
# COMPACT_ATOMS: atom_id res chain seq x y z
N MET A 1 -16.24 17.82 -12.61
CA MET A 1 -15.43 16.62 -12.25
C MET A 1 -16.37 15.56 -11.69
N ASN A 2 -16.35 14.35 -12.21
CA ASN A 2 -17.24 13.26 -11.79
C ASN A 2 -16.86 12.78 -10.36
N PRO A 3 -17.76 12.79 -9.36
CA PRO A 3 -17.44 12.52 -7.95
C PRO A 3 -17.01 11.08 -7.63
N LYS A 4 -17.08 10.13 -8.58
CA LYS A 4 -16.74 8.72 -8.36
C LYS A 4 -15.25 8.38 -8.25
N PHE A 5 -14.34 9.31 -8.56
CA PHE A 5 -12.90 9.04 -8.67
C PHE A 5 -12.07 9.58 -7.50
N LEU A 6 -12.72 10.02 -6.42
CA LEU A 6 -12.00 10.56 -5.28
C LEU A 6 -11.38 9.42 -4.45
N PRO A 7 -10.09 9.52 -4.11
CA PRO A 7 -9.43 8.63 -3.17
C PRO A 7 -10.27 8.50 -1.89
N LYS A 8 -10.53 7.26 -1.48
CA LYS A 8 -11.39 7.01 -0.31
C LYS A 8 -10.53 7.03 0.93
N LYS A 9 -10.80 7.95 1.85
CA LYS A 9 -10.14 7.95 3.16
C LYS A 9 -10.49 6.65 3.88
N ILE A 10 -9.47 5.88 4.28
CA ILE A 10 -9.63 4.68 5.09
C ILE A 10 -9.17 4.96 6.51
N THR A 11 -9.95 4.49 7.48
CA THR A 11 -9.65 4.60 8.90
C THR A 11 -9.99 3.29 9.59
N SER A 12 -9.41 3.07 10.77
CA SER A 12 -9.73 1.90 11.57
C SER A 12 -9.77 2.24 13.06
N THR A 13 -10.78 1.72 13.76
CA THR A 13 -10.87 1.78 15.22
C THR A 13 -10.00 0.73 15.89
N LEU A 14 -9.54 -0.28 15.14
CA LEU A 14 -8.73 -1.38 15.64
C LEU A 14 -7.34 -0.93 16.09
N THR A 15 -6.58 -1.88 16.68
CA THR A 15 -5.22 -1.66 17.18
C THR A 15 -4.25 -2.70 16.63
N TRP A 16 -2.94 -2.45 16.79
CA TRP A 16 -1.90 -3.44 16.42
C TRP A 16 -2.11 -4.81 17.07
N ARG A 17 -2.78 -4.87 18.23
CA ARG A 17 -3.09 -6.14 18.91
C ARG A 17 -4.02 -7.04 18.12
N GLN A 18 -4.86 -6.48 17.25
CA GLN A 18 -5.81 -7.25 16.44
C GLN A 18 -5.23 -7.67 15.09
N LEU A 19 -4.04 -7.17 14.74
CA LEU A 19 -3.36 -7.53 13.51
C LEU A 19 -2.62 -8.86 13.68
N LEU A 20 -3.14 -9.88 13.01
CA LEU A 20 -2.54 -11.21 12.95
C LEU A 20 -1.39 -11.24 11.94
N ILE A 21 -0.20 -10.89 12.38
CA ILE A 21 1.01 -10.92 11.56
C ILE A 21 2.18 -11.50 12.36
N ASN A 22 3.12 -12.15 11.67
CA ASN A 22 4.30 -12.70 12.34
C ASN A 22 5.25 -11.57 12.83
N GLU A 23 6.09 -11.86 13.80
CA GLU A 23 6.95 -10.85 14.44
C GLU A 23 8.01 -10.25 13.50
N LYS A 24 8.51 -11.02 12.52
CA LYS A 24 9.47 -10.51 11.53
C LYS A 24 8.85 -9.40 10.69
N GLU A 25 7.66 -9.65 10.17
CA GLU A 25 6.91 -8.70 9.33
C GLU A 25 6.39 -7.52 10.16
N PHE A 26 5.97 -7.78 11.41
CA PHE A 26 5.61 -6.70 12.34
C PHE A 26 6.77 -5.74 12.61
N ARG A 27 8.01 -6.24 12.72
CA ARG A 27 9.20 -5.39 12.85
C ARG A 27 9.42 -4.51 11.62
N LEU A 28 9.11 -4.98 10.41
CA LEU A 28 9.18 -4.15 9.20
C LEU A 28 8.14 -3.02 9.23
N ILE A 29 6.91 -3.33 9.63
CA ILE A 29 5.84 -2.33 9.81
C ILE A 29 6.27 -1.29 10.87
N LYS A 30 6.84 -1.72 12.00
CA LYS A 30 7.32 -0.79 13.03
C LYS A 30 8.49 0.08 12.57
N LYS A 31 9.36 -0.43 11.70
CA LYS A 31 10.39 0.40 11.04
C LYS A 31 9.76 1.48 10.15
N LEU A 32 8.70 1.15 9.40
CA LEU A 32 7.96 2.13 8.60
C LEU A 32 7.30 3.20 9.49
N GLU A 33 6.61 2.79 10.56
CA GLU A 33 5.99 3.71 11.53
C GLU A 33 7.02 4.65 12.16
N THR A 34 8.15 4.12 12.60
CA THR A 34 9.24 4.92 13.18
C THR A 34 9.81 5.92 12.19
N ARG A 35 9.99 5.51 10.93
CA ARG A 35 10.47 6.41 9.87
C ARG A 35 9.48 7.52 9.59
N LEU A 36 8.20 7.22 9.44
CA LEU A 36 7.16 8.22 9.21
C LEU A 36 7.10 9.26 10.34
N ASN A 37 7.26 8.83 11.58
CA ASN A 37 7.29 9.75 12.73
C ASN A 37 8.55 10.63 12.74
N LYS A 38 9.70 10.10 12.30
CA LYS A 38 10.95 10.86 12.15
C LYS A 38 10.94 11.78 10.93
N GLN A 39 10.23 11.42 9.87
CA GLN A 39 10.19 12.16 8.60
C GLN A 39 9.56 13.56 8.72
N VAL A 40 8.80 13.80 9.80
CA VAL A 40 8.37 15.15 10.18
C VAL A 40 9.57 16.10 10.40
N LEU A 41 10.76 15.56 10.66
CA LEU A 41 11.96 16.33 11.04
C LEU A 41 13.01 16.46 9.92
N GLU A 42 13.05 15.55 8.94
CA GLU A 42 14.08 15.55 7.89
C GLU A 42 13.55 15.03 6.55
N SER A 43 13.69 15.85 5.50
CA SER A 43 13.61 15.50 4.08
C SER A 43 12.34 14.76 3.59
N ASN A 44 11.63 15.40 2.66
CA ASN A 44 10.45 14.91 1.95
C ASN A 44 10.74 13.74 0.97
N LYS A 45 11.52 12.73 1.38
CA LYS A 45 11.87 11.56 0.56
C LYS A 45 10.66 10.61 0.39
N SER A 46 10.42 10.14 -0.83
CA SER A 46 9.44 9.07 -1.05
C SER A 46 9.91 7.77 -0.42
N HIS A 47 8.99 7.07 0.24
CA HIS A 47 9.20 5.71 0.72
C HIS A 47 8.14 4.79 0.11
N LEU A 48 8.61 3.76 -0.59
CA LEU A 48 7.75 2.75 -1.20
C LEU A 48 7.73 1.48 -0.35
N ALA A 49 6.52 1.05 0.01
CA ALA A 49 6.25 -0.21 0.66
C ALA A 49 5.33 -1.12 -0.17
N LEU A 50 5.62 -2.42 -0.18
CA LEU A 50 4.82 -3.45 -0.85
C LEU A 50 4.28 -4.44 0.16
N PHE A 51 2.96 -4.54 0.26
CA PHE A 51 2.25 -5.51 1.08
C PHE A 51 1.75 -6.63 0.19
N HIS A 52 2.21 -7.85 0.41
CA HIS A 52 1.81 -8.98 -0.42
C HIS A 52 1.19 -10.10 0.40
N GLY A 53 0.15 -10.74 -0.13
CA GLY A 53 -0.49 -11.87 0.54
C GLY A 53 -1.94 -12.08 0.12
N PRO A 54 -2.57 -13.20 0.48
CA PRO A 54 -3.97 -13.47 0.16
C PRO A 54 -4.93 -12.36 0.64
N PRO A 55 -6.11 -12.20 0.02
CA PRO A 55 -7.14 -11.29 0.50
C PRO A 55 -7.56 -11.62 1.94
N GLY A 56 -8.00 -10.62 2.70
CA GLY A 56 -8.44 -10.81 4.09
C GLY A 56 -7.33 -11.03 5.13
N THR A 57 -6.05 -10.91 4.75
CA THR A 57 -4.89 -11.08 5.66
C THR A 57 -4.47 -9.81 6.41
N GLY A 58 -5.20 -8.70 6.22
CA GLY A 58 -4.98 -7.46 7.00
C GLY A 58 -4.07 -6.41 6.36
N LYS A 59 -3.83 -6.47 5.03
CA LYS A 59 -3.05 -5.44 4.29
C LYS A 59 -3.67 -4.03 4.43
N THR A 60 -4.94 -3.88 4.06
CA THR A 60 -5.69 -2.62 4.17
C THR A 60 -5.85 -2.15 5.62
N LEU A 61 -6.01 -3.11 6.54
CA LEU A 61 -6.03 -2.83 7.98
C LEU A 61 -4.68 -2.25 8.44
N THR A 62 -3.57 -2.86 8.04
CA THR A 62 -2.23 -2.39 8.39
C THR A 62 -1.98 -0.98 7.89
N ALA A 63 -2.37 -0.67 6.66
CA ALA A 63 -2.26 0.69 6.13
C ALA A 63 -3.09 1.70 6.97
N SER A 64 -4.32 1.33 7.33
CA SER A 64 -5.18 2.17 8.19
C SER A 64 -4.60 2.36 9.59
N LEU A 65 -3.98 1.32 10.16
CA LEU A 65 -3.30 1.40 11.45
C LEU A 65 -2.05 2.27 11.38
N LEU A 66 -1.25 2.17 10.31
CA LEU A 66 -0.11 3.07 10.11
C LEU A 66 -0.56 4.53 10.18
N GLY A 67 -1.57 4.92 9.41
CA GLY A 67 -2.10 6.29 9.48
C GLY A 67 -2.57 6.70 10.87
N LYS A 68 -3.32 5.83 11.56
CA LYS A 68 -3.77 6.06 12.94
C LYS A 68 -2.60 6.32 13.90
N TYR A 69 -1.57 5.48 13.88
CA TYR A 69 -0.45 5.57 14.81
C TYR A 69 0.60 6.62 14.43
N THR A 70 0.60 7.09 13.17
CA THR A 70 1.47 8.17 12.70
C THR A 70 0.76 9.51 12.56
N GLY A 71 -0.52 9.61 12.95
CA GLY A 71 -1.32 10.83 12.84
C GLY A 71 -1.59 11.30 11.41
N ARG A 72 -1.56 10.39 10.42
CA ARG A 72 -1.68 10.70 8.99
C ARG A 72 -2.98 10.18 8.40
N ASP A 73 -3.51 10.93 7.45
CA ASP A 73 -4.62 10.47 6.64
C ASP A 73 -4.16 9.35 5.70
N VAL A 74 -5.02 8.34 5.49
CA VAL A 74 -4.73 7.25 4.56
C VAL A 74 -5.78 7.27 3.47
N TYR A 75 -5.33 7.38 2.22
CA TYR A 75 -6.20 7.38 1.06
C TYR A 75 -6.02 6.09 0.28
N ARG A 76 -7.10 5.30 0.17
CA ARG A 76 -7.17 4.18 -0.74
C ARG A 76 -7.41 4.70 -2.16
N VAL A 77 -6.50 4.36 -3.05
CA VAL A 77 -6.55 4.70 -4.47
C VAL A 77 -6.75 3.42 -5.28
N ASP A 78 -7.72 3.45 -6.18
CA ASP A 78 -7.95 2.39 -7.16
C ASP A 78 -7.09 2.67 -8.39
N LEU A 79 -6.06 1.85 -8.58
CA LEU A 79 -5.07 2.05 -9.64
C LEU A 79 -5.65 1.74 -11.03
N PHE A 80 -6.62 0.83 -11.12
CA PHE A 80 -7.28 0.51 -12.38
C PHE A 80 -8.14 1.68 -12.84
N LEU A 81 -8.94 2.27 -11.96
CA LEU A 81 -9.75 3.45 -12.26
C LEU A 81 -8.92 4.68 -12.62
N VAL A 82 -7.73 4.80 -12.02
CA VAL A 82 -6.70 5.75 -12.43
C VAL A 82 -6.39 5.43 -13.90
N ILE A 83 -5.70 4.33 -14.19
CA ILE A 83 -5.18 4.02 -15.53
C ILE A 83 -6.25 4.01 -16.62
N SER A 84 -7.43 3.42 -16.37
CA SER A 84 -8.51 3.29 -17.37
C SER A 84 -9.05 4.62 -17.87
N LYS A 85 -9.02 5.67 -17.03
CA LYS A 85 -9.41 7.02 -17.43
C LYS A 85 -8.29 7.72 -18.22
N TYR A 86 -7.04 7.32 -18.01
CA TYR A 86 -5.86 7.93 -18.64
C TYR A 86 -5.45 7.27 -19.95
N ILE A 87 -5.90 6.05 -20.27
CA ILE A 87 -5.82 5.51 -21.64
C ILE A 87 -6.78 6.33 -22.53
N GLY A 88 -6.41 7.58 -22.84
CA GLY A 88 -7.21 8.55 -23.58
C GLY A 88 -7.05 10.03 -23.15
N GLU A 89 -6.48 10.35 -21.99
CA GLU A 89 -6.32 11.73 -21.50
C GLU A 89 -4.83 12.09 -21.24
N THR A 90 -4.42 13.33 -21.52
CA THR A 90 -3.01 13.79 -21.45
C THR A 90 -2.38 13.71 -20.05
N GLU A 91 -1.05 13.53 -19.98
CA GLU A 91 -0.21 13.47 -18.75
C GLU A 91 -0.50 14.56 -17.69
N LYS A 92 -0.97 15.74 -18.12
CA LYS A 92 -1.32 16.87 -17.21
C LYS A 92 -2.43 16.53 -16.21
N ASN A 93 -3.38 15.66 -16.57
CA ASN A 93 -4.47 15.27 -15.66
C ASN A 93 -4.00 14.33 -14.54
N LEU A 94 -3.04 13.44 -14.83
CA LEU A 94 -2.37 12.61 -13.82
C LEU A 94 -1.67 13.50 -12.80
N ALA A 95 -0.83 14.43 -13.28
CA ALA A 95 -0.12 15.36 -12.41
C ALA A 95 -1.07 16.15 -11.50
N THR A 96 -2.26 16.53 -11.98
CA THR A 96 -3.24 17.28 -11.20
C THR A 96 -3.90 16.45 -10.09
N ILE A 97 -4.28 15.19 -10.37
CA ILE A 97 -4.89 14.31 -9.36
C ILE A 97 -3.86 13.93 -8.31
N PHE A 98 -2.64 13.61 -8.74
CA PHE A 98 -1.53 13.41 -7.81
C PHE A 98 -1.23 14.68 -7.03
N GLN A 99 -1.18 15.88 -7.63
CA GLN A 99 -0.98 17.15 -6.89
C GLN A 99 -2.02 17.36 -5.79
N LYS A 100 -3.28 17.01 -6.03
CA LYS A 100 -4.33 17.07 -5.00
C LYS A 100 -4.10 16.10 -3.85
N LEU A 101 -3.57 14.91 -4.15
CA LEU A 101 -3.16 13.92 -3.15
C LEU A 101 -1.87 14.33 -2.42
N LEU A 102 -0.92 14.92 -3.14
CA LEU A 102 0.41 15.36 -2.72
C LEU A 102 0.39 16.57 -1.77
N SER A 103 -0.68 17.36 -1.76
CA SER A 103 -0.80 18.55 -0.91
C SER A 103 -1.05 18.24 0.57
N LYS A 104 -1.17 16.97 0.94
CA LYS A 104 -1.45 16.51 2.31
C LYS A 104 -0.37 15.53 2.75
N ASP A 105 0.13 15.66 3.98
CA ASP A 105 0.98 14.66 4.65
C ASP A 105 0.17 13.37 4.89
N ALA A 106 -0.03 12.60 3.84
CA ALA A 106 -0.94 11.48 3.78
C ALA A 106 -0.26 10.23 3.22
N ILE A 107 -0.73 9.07 3.68
CA ILE A 107 -0.31 7.76 3.19
C ILE A 107 -1.20 7.41 2.00
N LEU A 108 -0.59 7.11 0.85
CA LEU A 108 -1.31 6.58 -0.31
C LEU A 108 -1.29 5.05 -0.26
N PHE A 109 -2.46 4.44 -0.35
CA PHE A 109 -2.63 2.98 -0.37
C PHE A 109 -3.26 2.54 -1.69
N PHE A 110 -2.46 1.93 -2.56
CA PHE A 110 -2.89 1.33 -3.82
C PHE A 110 -3.25 -0.12 -3.60
N ASP A 111 -4.53 -0.44 -3.70
CA ASP A 111 -5.02 -1.82 -3.53
C ASP A 111 -5.03 -2.56 -4.87
N GLU A 112 -4.87 -3.90 -4.82
CA GLU A 112 -4.94 -4.79 -5.99
C GLU A 112 -4.00 -4.38 -7.15
N ALA A 113 -2.78 -3.97 -6.78
CA ALA A 113 -1.79 -3.48 -7.72
C ALA A 113 -1.31 -4.56 -8.71
N ASP A 114 -1.50 -5.84 -8.39
CA ASP A 114 -1.22 -6.98 -9.27
C ASP A 114 -2.08 -7.01 -10.54
N ALA A 115 -3.25 -6.37 -10.54
CA ALA A 115 -4.05 -6.18 -11.76
C ALA A 115 -3.31 -5.34 -12.82
N ILE A 116 -2.37 -4.49 -12.39
CA ILE A 116 -1.64 -3.57 -13.26
C ILE A 116 -0.20 -4.04 -13.48
N PHE A 117 0.48 -4.48 -12.42
CA PHE A 117 1.91 -4.84 -12.45
C PHE A 117 2.16 -6.35 -12.63
N GLY A 118 1.13 -7.08 -13.06
CA GLY A 118 1.19 -8.50 -13.37
C GLY A 118 2.27 -8.85 -14.41
N LYS A 119 3.01 -9.96 -14.23
CA LYS A 119 3.84 -10.62 -15.26
C LYS A 119 2.90 -11.03 -16.38
N ARG A 120 2.76 -10.20 -17.41
CA ARG A 120 1.90 -10.54 -18.55
C ARG A 120 2.55 -11.68 -19.33
N THR A 121 1.85 -12.80 -19.40
CA THR A 121 2.17 -13.91 -20.30
C THR A 121 1.89 -13.46 -21.74
N ALA A 122 2.93 -13.47 -22.58
CA ALA A 122 2.92 -13.32 -24.04
C ALA A 122 2.13 -12.12 -24.60
N VAL A 123 2.88 -11.10 -25.00
CA VAL A 123 2.47 -9.97 -25.86
C VAL A 123 1.51 -10.44 -26.96
N ARG A 124 0.28 -9.91 -27.00
CA ARG A 124 -0.62 -10.12 -28.16
C ARG A 124 -0.92 -8.86 -28.96
N ASP A 125 -0.76 -7.64 -28.44
CA ASP A 125 -1.08 -6.43 -29.21
C ASP A 125 -0.20 -5.20 -28.94
N ALA A 126 -0.11 -4.30 -29.93
CA ALA A 126 0.60 -3.02 -29.82
C ALA A 126 0.07 -2.12 -28.68
N HIS A 127 -1.20 -2.28 -28.30
CA HIS A 127 -1.81 -1.60 -27.15
C HIS A 127 -1.16 -1.94 -25.81
N ASP A 128 -0.60 -3.14 -25.65
CA ASP A 128 0.07 -3.55 -24.40
C ASP A 128 1.42 -2.84 -24.20
N LYS A 129 2.13 -2.50 -25.28
CA LYS A 129 3.40 -1.75 -25.19
C LYS A 129 3.19 -0.32 -24.69
N PHE A 130 2.18 0.38 -25.20
CA PHE A 130 1.83 1.72 -24.73
C PHE A 130 1.38 1.71 -23.27
N ALA A 131 0.58 0.72 -22.86
CA ALA A 131 0.18 0.56 -21.46
C ALA A 131 1.38 0.41 -20.51
N ASN A 132 2.43 -0.32 -20.90
CA ASN A 132 3.63 -0.51 -20.07
C ASN A 132 4.44 0.78 -19.87
N GLN A 133 4.51 1.64 -20.90
CA GLN A 133 5.19 2.93 -20.82
C GLN A 133 4.44 3.88 -19.87
N GLU A 134 3.12 3.95 -20.00
CA GLU A 134 2.26 4.77 -19.12
C GLU A 134 2.33 4.32 -17.66
N VAL A 135 2.32 3.01 -17.41
CA VAL A 135 2.46 2.42 -16.07
C VAL A 135 3.84 2.73 -15.48
N SER A 136 4.90 2.67 -16.29
CA SER A 136 6.25 3.01 -15.85
C SER A 136 6.40 4.49 -15.52
N TYR A 137 5.80 5.37 -16.33
CA TYR A 137 5.76 6.81 -16.07
C TYR A 137 5.01 7.13 -14.77
N LEU A 138 3.84 6.51 -14.58
CA LEU A 138 3.06 6.65 -13.35
C LEU A 138 3.87 6.27 -12.12
N LEU A 139 4.64 5.17 -12.18
CA LEU A 139 5.50 4.75 -11.08
C LEU A 139 6.60 5.75 -10.78
N GLN A 140 7.25 6.30 -11.80
CA GLN A 140 8.25 7.34 -11.61
C GLN A 140 7.66 8.56 -10.89
N LYS A 141 6.41 8.93 -11.18
CA LYS A 141 5.72 10.02 -10.46
C LYS A 141 5.41 9.66 -9.01
N ILE A 142 4.98 8.42 -8.76
CA ILE A 142 4.71 7.91 -7.41
C ILE A 142 6.01 7.81 -6.58
N GLU A 143 7.12 7.40 -7.20
CA GLU A 143 8.46 7.38 -6.59
C GLU A 143 8.96 8.77 -6.19
N ASN A 144 8.42 9.84 -6.78
CA ASN A 144 8.74 11.21 -6.41
C ASN A 144 7.73 11.81 -5.40
N HIS A 145 6.74 11.03 -4.95
CA HIS A 145 5.76 11.47 -3.96
C HIS A 145 6.40 11.57 -2.56
N PRO A 146 6.39 12.73 -1.87
CA PRO A 146 6.89 12.85 -0.52
C PRO A 146 6.03 12.06 0.47
N GLY A 147 6.64 11.26 1.34
CA GLY A 147 5.93 10.45 2.33
C GLY A 147 5.82 8.96 1.95
N LEU A 148 4.86 8.25 2.54
CA LEU A 148 4.72 6.81 2.38
C LEU A 148 3.66 6.45 1.32
N VAL A 149 4.09 5.67 0.35
CA VAL A 149 3.21 5.00 -0.60
C VAL A 149 3.26 3.50 -0.38
N ILE A 150 2.09 2.89 -0.23
CA ILE A 150 1.91 1.46 0.02
C ILE A 150 1.17 0.85 -1.17
N PHE A 151 1.74 -0.20 -1.73
CA PHE A 151 1.08 -1.04 -2.73
C PHE A 151 0.67 -2.36 -2.10
N SER A 152 -0.48 -2.89 -2.52
CA SER A 152 -1.06 -4.14 -2.04
C SER A 152 -1.23 -5.10 -3.21
N VAL A 153 -0.73 -6.34 -3.09
CA VAL A 153 -0.83 -7.39 -4.12
C VAL A 153 -1.24 -8.73 -3.51
N ALA A 154 -1.90 -9.59 -4.28
CA ALA A 154 -2.25 -10.93 -3.81
C ALA A 154 -1.02 -11.84 -3.69
N THR A 155 -0.13 -11.81 -4.70
CA THR A 155 1.07 -12.65 -4.76
C THR A 155 2.22 -11.95 -5.46
N LEU A 156 3.44 -12.07 -4.93
CA LEU A 156 4.64 -11.55 -5.59
C LEU A 156 5.03 -12.35 -6.84
N LYS A 157 4.61 -13.61 -6.94
CA LYS A 157 4.98 -14.47 -8.09
C LYS A 157 4.53 -13.87 -9.42
N ASN A 158 3.38 -13.19 -9.39
CA ASN A 158 2.78 -12.59 -10.55
C ASN A 158 3.28 -11.17 -10.77
N ILE A 159 4.25 -10.65 -10.02
CA ILE A 159 4.71 -9.26 -10.17
C ILE A 159 6.08 -9.25 -10.81
N ASP A 160 6.30 -8.35 -11.77
CA ASP A 160 7.59 -8.20 -12.44
C ASP A 160 8.72 -7.87 -11.45
N ASP A 161 9.88 -8.50 -11.64
CA ASP A 161 11.01 -8.35 -10.72
C ASP A 161 11.54 -6.91 -10.72
N SER A 162 11.51 -6.20 -11.85
CA SER A 162 11.90 -4.79 -11.95
C SER A 162 11.02 -3.87 -11.10
N PHE A 163 9.73 -4.23 -10.95
CA PHE A 163 8.81 -3.53 -10.08
C PHE A 163 9.17 -3.77 -8.61
N THR A 164 9.38 -5.03 -8.22
CA THR A 164 9.70 -5.36 -6.82
C THR A 164 10.98 -4.70 -6.30
N ARG A 165 11.98 -4.44 -7.17
CA ARG A 165 13.25 -3.78 -6.81
C ARG A 165 13.11 -2.32 -6.40
N ARG A 166 12.01 -1.65 -6.77
CA ARG A 166 11.74 -0.25 -6.41
C ARG A 166 11.27 -0.08 -4.96
N PHE A 167 10.89 -1.17 -4.30
CA PHE A 167 10.36 -1.12 -2.95
C PHE A 167 11.44 -1.24 -1.89
N GLU A 168 11.51 -0.25 -1.02
CA GLU A 168 12.44 -0.27 0.12
C GLU A 168 11.98 -1.25 1.21
N THR A 169 10.66 -1.45 1.34
CA THR A 169 10.09 -2.37 2.34
C THR A 169 9.06 -3.29 1.71
N ILE A 170 9.26 -4.60 1.85
CA ILE A 170 8.32 -5.62 1.39
C ILE A 170 7.83 -6.40 2.60
N VAL A 171 6.51 -6.42 2.82
CA VAL A 171 5.87 -7.05 3.98
C VAL A 171 4.98 -8.21 3.54
N ALA A 172 5.22 -9.39 4.10
CA ALA A 172 4.49 -10.61 3.78
C ALA A 172 3.30 -10.83 4.73
N PHE A 173 2.11 -10.92 4.17
CA PHE A 173 0.87 -11.25 4.86
C PHE A 173 0.47 -12.68 4.52
N LYS A 174 0.57 -13.59 5.50
CA LYS A 174 0.23 -15.00 5.31
C LYS A 174 -0.96 -15.37 6.19
N HIS A 175 -1.75 -16.35 5.75
CA HIS A 175 -2.69 -16.99 6.66
C HIS A 175 -1.89 -17.63 7.80
N LEU A 176 -2.15 -17.17 9.02
CA LEU A 176 -1.71 -17.88 10.21
C LEU A 176 -2.55 -19.14 10.38
N SER A 177 -1.90 -20.24 10.77
CA SER A 177 -2.58 -21.51 11.06
C SER A 177 -3.59 -21.35 12.21
N VAL A 178 -4.55 -22.28 12.33
CA VAL A 178 -5.52 -22.28 13.43
C VAL A 178 -4.81 -22.18 14.78
N MET A 179 -3.74 -22.95 14.98
CA MET A 179 -2.93 -22.91 16.20
C MET A 179 -2.31 -21.53 16.44
N GLN A 180 -1.74 -20.90 15.42
CA GLN A 180 -1.16 -19.56 15.53
C GLN A 180 -2.21 -18.48 15.83
N ARG A 181 -3.40 -18.58 15.22
CA ARG A 181 -4.54 -17.70 15.49
C ARG A 181 -5.02 -17.85 16.94
N SER A 182 -5.18 -19.10 17.40
CA SER A 182 -5.59 -19.40 18.78
C SER A 182 -4.56 -18.91 19.79
N MET A 183 -3.27 -19.17 19.54
CA MET A 183 -2.18 -18.71 20.41
C MET A 183 -2.09 -17.19 20.48
N PHE A 184 -2.34 -16.49 19.37
CA PHE A 184 -2.37 -15.03 19.33
C PHE A 184 -3.58 -14.46 20.10
N LYS A 185 -4.78 -15.03 19.91
CA LYS A 185 -5.97 -14.65 20.69
C LYS A 185 -5.74 -14.87 22.18
N PHE A 186 -5.17 -16.01 22.55
CA PHE A 186 -4.84 -16.36 23.94
C PHE A 186 -3.85 -15.36 24.56
N LYS A 187 -2.73 -15.07 23.88
CA LYS A 187 -1.73 -14.09 24.36
C LYS A 187 -2.33 -12.69 24.56
N ASN A 188 -3.23 -12.25 23.69
CA ASN A 188 -3.87 -10.94 23.81
C ASN A 188 -4.95 -10.89 24.90
N TYR A 189 -5.69 -11.98 25.11
CA TYR A 189 -6.67 -12.10 26.19
C TYR A 189 -6.00 -11.97 27.56
N PHE A 190 -4.93 -12.76 27.80
CA PHE A 190 -4.21 -12.73 29.08
C PHE A 190 -3.50 -11.40 29.38
N ARG A 191 -2.95 -10.73 28.36
CA ARG A 191 -2.35 -9.39 28.53
C ARG A 191 -3.34 -8.31 28.93
N THR A 192 -4.63 -8.52 28.69
CA THR A 192 -5.70 -7.61 29.14
C THR A 192 -6.08 -7.89 30.58
N PHE A 193 -6.04 -9.16 31.00
CA PHE A 193 -6.42 -9.62 32.34
C PHE A 193 -5.35 -9.34 33.43
N ILE A 194 -4.06 -9.31 33.06
CA ILE A 194 -2.96 -9.07 34.02
C ILE A 194 -2.72 -7.56 34.30
N ARG A 195 -3.49 -6.66 33.67
CA ARG A 195 -3.38 -5.20 33.85
C ARG A 195 -4.63 -4.53 34.45
N SER A 196 -5.61 -5.32 34.88
CA SER A 196 -6.74 -4.90 35.72
C SER A 196 -6.49 -5.33 37.15
#